data_AF-A0A4Y9ZKZ1-F1
#
_entry.id   AF-A0A4Y9ZKZ1-F1
#
_cell.length_a   1.000
_cell.length_b   1.000
_cell.length_c   1.000
_cell.angle_alpha   90.00
_cell.angle_beta   90.00
_cell.angle_gamma   90.00
#
_symmetry.space_group_name_H-M   'P 1'
#
loop_
_entity.id
_entity.type
_entity.pdbx_description
1 polymer ?
#
loop_
_entity_poly.entity_id
_entity_poly.type
_entity_poly.pdbx_seq_one_letter_code
_entity_poly.pdbx_strand_id
1 'polypeptide(L)'
;MCVGNRAQSSIVYVNGQLHALYTNATKCVDQHLGKPYLKPTSTPLYYGVALSMGFIGEHKESNSTTDDLAFYASFGQPEIEFPCNHEVILRLKLDSGHYYLNPANIAARTDFANKRSIGQWEVEVGIPFSESSSLIENDAIGNVKLYDLSYIILSMDKAVFGDVRVQNSHKSVKLSPDNAVALKTYLSQYLIFLKHAGYHVFYTLPDFDDVKGTDPINYSLATHADGVPILSITVENMTKYLASRWTEATYRSDKSAKFRYLFEVQNAVDDVKFSISFRPPIVKALCEHEVAFIFDIKKLQFVKANSVTVPFDDWKVAFLIRTDLEHSKAGQMLRINVSTAQYYSYLSTTRTTLTAEGEALQQLLIKYLRATYLKQFETIHDALIYDSGFVQPPPPPRRQPRLRPEDTEVGCWTPSGCPHSGSKGHVCWGLVISQMIDFKGVLPWDFTTSVTQGALNAQFAWFWKRAKAELDVLKDDTHLGPEHVLSRFRYIYGEHVCFEASFKAPQIQLVCSKGSRTAIIHLFVEKGKLKPLLEGKTEPDI
;
A
#
# COMPACT_ATOMS: atom_id res chain seq x y z
N MET A 1 -26.62 -17.63 -1.12
CA MET A 1 -25.68 -16.77 -0.37
C MET A 1 -24.26 -17.23 -0.68
N CYS A 2 -23.28 -16.31 -0.79
CA CYS A 2 -21.88 -16.68 -1.03
C CYS A 2 -21.25 -17.33 0.22
N VAL A 3 -20.28 -18.24 0.00
CA VAL A 3 -19.48 -18.89 1.05
C VAL A 3 -18.27 -17.99 1.38
N GLY A 4 -17.92 -17.85 2.66
CA GLY A 4 -16.84 -16.97 3.14
C GLY A 4 -17.29 -15.54 3.41
N ASN A 5 -16.35 -14.58 3.39
CA ASN A 5 -16.63 -13.17 3.64
C ASN A 5 -17.67 -12.61 2.65
N ARG A 6 -18.80 -12.12 3.17
CA ARG A 6 -19.95 -11.64 2.39
C ARG A 6 -19.95 -10.14 2.14
N ALA A 7 -18.87 -9.43 2.45
CA ALA A 7 -18.80 -7.98 2.34
C ALA A 7 -19.18 -7.43 0.96
N GLN A 8 -18.71 -8.03 -0.13
CA GLN A 8 -19.08 -7.56 -1.48
C GLN A 8 -20.59 -7.62 -1.72
N SER A 9 -21.23 -8.72 -1.32
CA SER A 9 -22.68 -8.88 -1.42
C SER A 9 -23.42 -7.89 -0.51
N SER A 10 -22.88 -7.60 0.68
CA SER A 10 -23.43 -6.60 1.60
C SER A 10 -23.36 -5.19 1.03
N ILE A 11 -22.21 -4.80 0.43
CA ILE A 11 -22.02 -3.52 -0.24
C ILE A 11 -23.06 -3.34 -1.35
N VAL A 12 -23.26 -4.36 -2.19
CA VAL A 12 -24.28 -4.34 -3.25
C VAL A 12 -25.68 -4.20 -2.67
N TYR A 13 -25.99 -4.91 -1.58
CA TYR A 13 -27.30 -4.85 -0.94
C TYR A 13 -27.60 -3.49 -0.29
N VAL A 14 -26.63 -2.90 0.42
CA VAL A 14 -26.72 -1.56 1.01
C VAL A 14 -26.92 -0.50 -0.07
N ASN A 15 -26.11 -0.52 -1.14
CA ASN A 15 -26.29 0.41 -2.25
C ASN A 15 -27.61 0.19 -3.00
N GLY A 16 -28.09 -1.05 -3.08
CA GLY A 16 -29.42 -1.37 -3.62
C GLY A 16 -30.55 -0.71 -2.83
N GLN A 17 -30.50 -0.76 -1.49
CA GLN A 17 -31.45 -0.05 -0.63
C GLN A 17 -31.39 1.46 -0.87
N LEU A 18 -30.18 2.04 -0.86
CA LEU A 18 -29.99 3.48 -1.07
C LEU A 18 -30.50 3.92 -2.46
N HIS A 19 -30.24 3.13 -3.51
CA HIS A 19 -30.74 3.39 -4.86
C HIS A 19 -32.28 3.36 -4.92
N ALA A 20 -32.93 2.39 -4.26
CA ALA A 20 -34.38 2.31 -4.21
C ALA A 20 -34.98 3.52 -3.48
N LEU A 21 -34.39 3.92 -2.35
CA LEU A 21 -34.82 5.09 -1.58
C LEU A 21 -34.65 6.39 -2.38
N TYR A 22 -33.52 6.56 -3.07
CA TYR A 22 -33.31 7.69 -3.99
C TYR A 22 -34.35 7.71 -5.13
N THR A 23 -34.61 6.56 -5.76
CA THR A 23 -35.63 6.45 -6.83
C THR A 23 -37.03 6.81 -6.34
N ASN A 24 -37.36 6.47 -5.09
CA ASN A 24 -38.63 6.88 -4.49
C ASN A 24 -38.65 8.40 -4.24
N ALA A 25 -37.54 8.98 -3.79
CA ALA A 25 -37.44 10.41 -3.55
C ALA A 25 -37.59 11.23 -4.85
N THR A 26 -36.95 10.80 -5.94
CA THR A 26 -37.11 11.48 -7.25
C THR A 26 -38.54 11.41 -7.77
N LYS A 27 -39.20 10.25 -7.67
CA LYS A 27 -40.63 10.13 -8.01
C LYS A 27 -41.52 11.01 -7.13
N CYS A 28 -41.19 11.14 -5.84
CA CYS A 28 -41.91 12.01 -4.92
C CYS A 28 -41.78 13.48 -5.32
N VAL A 29 -40.59 13.91 -5.74
CA VAL A 29 -40.36 15.24 -6.32
C VAL A 29 -41.23 15.43 -7.57
N ASP A 30 -41.19 14.50 -8.53
CA ASP A 30 -41.92 14.60 -9.79
C ASP A 30 -43.45 14.66 -9.60
N GLN A 31 -43.97 13.96 -8.59
CA GLN A 31 -45.41 13.89 -8.32
C GLN A 31 -45.93 15.07 -7.50
N HIS A 32 -45.12 15.60 -6.57
CA HIS A 32 -45.59 16.53 -5.55
C HIS A 32 -44.95 17.91 -5.59
N LEU A 33 -43.78 18.07 -6.23
CA LEU A 33 -43.10 19.35 -6.34
C LEU A 33 -43.19 19.92 -7.76
N GLY A 34 -43.89 21.05 -7.89
CA GLY A 34 -43.88 21.86 -9.12
C GLY A 34 -42.61 22.71 -9.23
N LYS A 35 -42.32 23.20 -10.44
CA LYS A 35 -41.28 24.23 -10.65
C LYS A 35 -41.90 25.63 -10.52
N PRO A 36 -41.26 26.58 -9.82
CA PRO A 36 -39.99 26.45 -9.08
C PRO A 36 -40.14 25.56 -7.84
N TYR A 37 -39.10 24.78 -7.54
CA TYR A 37 -39.15 23.83 -6.42
C TYR A 37 -39.22 24.58 -5.09
N LEU A 38 -40.31 24.37 -4.35
CA LEU A 38 -40.49 24.95 -3.02
C LEU A 38 -40.17 23.90 -1.96
N LYS A 39 -39.37 24.29 -0.95
CA LYS A 39 -39.25 23.57 0.32
C LYS A 39 -40.63 23.11 0.84
N PRO A 40 -40.86 21.81 1.04
CA PRO A 40 -42.12 21.30 1.55
C PRO A 40 -42.43 21.81 2.96
N THR A 41 -43.70 22.14 3.21
CA THR A 41 -44.19 22.52 4.54
C THR A 41 -44.57 21.31 5.39
N SER A 42 -45.01 20.21 4.76
CA SER A 42 -45.33 18.97 5.47
C SER A 42 -44.08 18.11 5.68
N THR A 43 -43.85 17.70 6.93
CA THR A 43 -42.70 16.87 7.30
C THR A 43 -42.62 15.55 6.51
N PRO A 44 -43.71 14.80 6.26
CA PRO A 44 -43.64 13.56 5.50
C PRO A 44 -43.15 13.78 4.06
N LEU A 45 -43.63 14.83 3.38
CA LEU A 45 -43.16 15.16 2.03
C LEU A 45 -41.71 15.64 2.07
N TYR A 46 -41.33 16.43 3.08
CA TYR A 46 -39.96 16.92 3.23
C TYR A 46 -38.95 15.79 3.39
N TYR A 47 -39.26 14.79 4.22
CA TYR A 47 -38.44 13.57 4.33
C TYR A 47 -38.52 12.71 3.06
N GLY A 48 -39.68 12.64 2.42
CA GLY A 48 -39.88 11.89 1.19
C GLY A 48 -38.99 12.35 0.02
N VAL A 49 -38.69 13.64 -0.08
CA VAL A 49 -37.84 14.20 -1.15
C VAL A 49 -36.35 14.31 -0.79
N ALA A 50 -35.98 14.03 0.46
CA ALA A 50 -34.70 14.44 1.03
C ALA A 50 -33.47 13.91 0.29
N LEU A 51 -33.51 12.67 -0.24
CA LEU A 51 -32.39 12.09 -0.99
C LEU A 51 -32.19 12.69 -2.38
N SER A 52 -33.21 13.36 -2.93
CA SER A 52 -33.15 14.01 -4.25
C SER A 52 -33.00 15.52 -4.15
N MET A 53 -33.48 16.15 -3.07
CA MET A 53 -33.40 17.60 -2.88
C MET A 53 -33.11 17.99 -1.43
N GLY A 54 -32.22 18.97 -1.25
CA GLY A 54 -31.89 19.57 0.03
C GLY A 54 -32.34 21.02 0.10
N PHE A 55 -32.97 21.41 1.22
CA PHE A 55 -33.49 22.75 1.45
C PHE A 55 -33.09 23.24 2.84
N ILE A 56 -32.43 24.41 2.96
CA ILE A 56 -32.12 25.00 4.28
C ILE A 56 -32.54 26.47 4.28
N GLY A 57 -33.13 26.92 5.38
CA GLY A 57 -33.74 28.24 5.52
C GLY A 57 -35.24 28.26 5.23
N GLU A 58 -35.78 29.47 5.10
CA GLU A 58 -37.22 29.74 5.00
C GLU A 58 -37.51 30.56 3.74
N HIS A 59 -38.64 30.27 3.11
CA HIS A 59 -39.15 31.07 1.99
C HIS A 59 -39.71 32.39 2.46
N LYS A 60 -39.70 33.39 1.56
CA LYS A 60 -40.48 34.61 1.76
C LYS A 60 -41.97 34.33 1.59
N GLU A 61 -42.79 35.13 2.29
CA GLU A 61 -44.25 35.06 2.24
C GLU A 61 -44.84 35.36 0.85
N SER A 62 -44.14 36.13 0.02
CA SER A 62 -44.57 36.47 -1.35
C SER A 62 -43.48 36.15 -2.37
N ASN A 63 -43.89 35.64 -3.54
CA ASN A 63 -43.02 35.25 -4.65
C ASN A 63 -41.91 34.27 -4.24
N SER A 64 -42.25 33.23 -3.49
CA SER A 64 -41.30 32.23 -2.99
C SER A 64 -40.55 31.55 -4.13
N THR A 65 -39.23 31.52 -4.02
CA THR A 65 -38.32 30.85 -4.96
C THR A 65 -37.22 30.10 -4.21
N THR A 66 -36.49 29.23 -4.90
CA THR A 66 -35.30 28.58 -4.31
C THR A 66 -34.25 29.59 -3.86
N ASP A 67 -34.19 30.78 -4.44
CA ASP A 67 -33.26 31.85 -4.04
C ASP A 67 -33.57 32.39 -2.65
N ASP A 68 -34.80 32.22 -2.20
CA ASP A 68 -35.20 32.43 -0.81
C ASP A 68 -34.76 31.29 0.11
N LEU A 69 -33.99 30.28 -0.34
CA LEU A 69 -33.34 29.24 0.50
C LEU A 69 -31.80 29.40 0.61
N ALA A 70 -31.27 29.24 1.84
CA ALA A 70 -29.91 29.62 2.24
C ALA A 70 -28.93 28.60 1.66
N PHE A 71 -29.44 27.38 1.57
CA PHE A 71 -28.93 26.34 0.73
C PHE A 71 -30.08 25.65 0.01
N TYR A 72 -29.87 25.39 -1.26
CA TYR A 72 -30.70 24.56 -2.09
C TYR A 72 -29.78 23.69 -2.95
N ALA A 73 -30.05 22.39 -3.02
CA ALA A 73 -29.36 21.51 -3.94
C ALA A 73 -30.31 20.43 -4.47
N SER A 74 -30.15 20.11 -5.75
CA SER A 74 -30.63 18.85 -6.33
C SER A 74 -29.49 17.85 -6.31
N PHE A 75 -29.77 16.63 -5.91
CA PHE A 75 -28.80 15.56 -5.81
C PHE A 75 -29.05 14.50 -6.88
N GLY A 76 -27.95 14.01 -7.44
CA GLY A 76 -27.93 12.76 -8.19
C GLY A 76 -27.93 11.56 -7.25
N GLN A 77 -27.92 10.35 -7.82
CA GLN A 77 -27.93 9.12 -7.03
C GLN A 77 -26.68 9.03 -6.12
N PRO A 78 -26.86 8.94 -4.78
CA PRO A 78 -25.76 8.75 -3.87
C PRO A 78 -25.24 7.31 -3.89
N GLU A 79 -23.97 7.13 -3.54
CA GLU A 79 -23.29 5.83 -3.46
C GLU A 79 -22.51 5.72 -2.14
N ILE A 80 -22.43 4.51 -1.60
CA ILE A 80 -21.67 4.21 -0.38
C ILE A 80 -20.60 3.17 -0.70
N GLU A 81 -19.36 3.47 -0.33
CA GLU A 81 -18.25 2.53 -0.35
C GLU A 81 -17.76 2.24 1.07
N PHE A 82 -17.27 1.02 1.32
CA PHE A 82 -16.85 0.59 2.65
C PHE A 82 -15.34 0.34 2.68
N PRO A 83 -14.48 1.37 2.77
CA PRO A 83 -13.04 1.17 2.78
C PRO A 83 -12.57 0.21 3.89
N CYS A 84 -13.29 0.14 5.00
CA CYS A 84 -13.03 -0.76 6.12
C CYS A 84 -14.30 -1.05 6.94
N ASN A 85 -14.16 -1.75 8.08
CA ASN A 85 -15.23 -2.02 9.04
C ASN A 85 -15.59 -0.83 9.97
N HIS A 86 -14.91 0.32 9.85
CA HIS A 86 -15.05 1.43 10.78
C HIS A 86 -15.72 2.66 10.16
N GLU A 87 -15.54 2.87 8.86
CA GLU A 87 -16.05 4.03 8.15
C GLU A 87 -16.54 3.67 6.74
N VAL A 88 -17.49 4.45 6.26
CA VAL A 88 -17.95 4.44 4.87
C VAL A 88 -17.56 5.74 4.18
N ILE A 89 -17.41 5.70 2.86
CA ILE A 89 -17.32 6.89 2.02
C ILE A 89 -18.68 7.05 1.34
N LEU A 90 -19.44 8.05 1.75
CA LEU A 90 -20.65 8.50 1.07
C LEU A 90 -20.26 9.47 -0.04
N ARG A 91 -20.52 9.11 -1.30
CA ARG A 91 -20.39 9.99 -2.45
C ARG A 91 -21.70 10.73 -2.67
N LEU A 92 -21.71 12.02 -2.33
CA LEU A 92 -22.82 12.92 -2.60
C LEU A 92 -22.62 13.59 -3.95
N LYS A 93 -23.50 13.28 -4.90
CA LYS A 93 -23.52 13.88 -6.25
C LYS A 93 -24.47 15.07 -6.24
N LEU A 94 -23.96 16.27 -6.40
CA LEU A 94 -24.75 17.50 -6.51
C LEU A 94 -24.90 17.86 -7.98
N ASP A 95 -26.13 17.97 -8.46
CA ASP A 95 -26.41 18.25 -9.87
C ASP A 95 -26.59 19.74 -10.14
N SER A 96 -27.21 20.47 -9.21
CA SER A 96 -27.42 21.91 -9.30
C SER A 96 -27.79 22.50 -7.93
N GLY A 97 -27.74 23.82 -7.81
CA GLY A 97 -28.22 24.52 -6.61
C GLY A 97 -27.42 25.78 -6.29
N HIS A 98 -27.52 26.23 -5.04
CA HIS A 98 -26.71 27.31 -4.51
C HIS A 98 -26.57 27.25 -3.00
N TYR A 99 -25.60 28.00 -2.50
CA TYR A 99 -25.40 28.27 -1.08
C TYR A 99 -24.91 29.70 -0.87
N TYR A 100 -25.10 30.24 0.33
CA TYR A 100 -24.60 31.56 0.72
C TYR A 100 -23.41 31.46 1.67
N LEU A 101 -22.38 32.30 1.48
CA LEU A 101 -21.13 32.24 2.26
C LEU A 101 -21.27 32.40 3.78
N ASN A 102 -22.37 32.96 4.28
CA ASN A 102 -22.59 33.18 5.71
C ASN A 102 -23.64 32.21 6.29
N PRO A 103 -23.26 30.97 6.65
CA PRO A 103 -24.18 29.97 7.17
C PRO A 103 -24.72 30.31 8.58
N ALA A 104 -24.11 31.27 9.29
CA ALA A 104 -24.56 31.70 10.61
C ALA A 104 -25.79 32.63 10.55
N ASN A 105 -26.09 33.21 9.38
CA ASN A 105 -27.13 34.20 9.21
C ASN A 105 -28.26 33.69 8.30
N ILE A 106 -28.77 32.49 8.60
CA ILE A 106 -29.82 31.80 7.82
C ILE A 106 -31.07 32.68 7.62
N ALA A 107 -31.32 33.60 8.57
CA ALA A 107 -32.46 34.52 8.59
C ALA A 107 -32.21 35.89 7.90
N ALA A 108 -30.98 36.38 7.80
CA ALA A 108 -30.70 37.71 7.23
C ALA A 108 -30.36 37.60 5.74
N ARG A 109 -31.36 37.80 4.88
CA ARG A 109 -31.19 37.55 3.44
C ARG A 109 -31.59 38.70 2.55
N THR A 110 -30.58 39.19 1.81
CA THR A 110 -30.74 39.71 0.44
C THR A 110 -29.42 39.96 -0.29
N ASP A 111 -28.25 39.63 0.26
CA ASP A 111 -26.98 39.90 -0.44
C ASP A 111 -26.65 38.80 -1.47
N PHE A 112 -27.15 38.99 -2.70
CA PHE A 112 -26.83 38.14 -3.85
C PHE A 112 -25.33 38.06 -4.16
N ALA A 113 -24.51 39.01 -3.71
CA ALA A 113 -23.06 38.95 -3.90
C ALA A 113 -22.41 37.75 -3.18
N ASN A 114 -23.07 37.23 -2.13
CA ASN A 114 -22.63 36.08 -1.36
C ASN A 114 -23.20 34.74 -1.84
N LYS A 115 -24.04 34.76 -2.90
CA LYS A 115 -24.58 33.54 -3.51
C LYS A 115 -23.51 32.82 -4.32
N ARG A 116 -23.44 31.50 -4.18
CA ARG A 116 -22.53 30.63 -4.91
C ARG A 116 -23.32 29.51 -5.55
N SER A 117 -23.21 29.39 -6.87
CA SER A 117 -23.87 28.31 -7.60
C SER A 117 -23.14 26.99 -7.39
N ILE A 118 -23.91 25.93 -7.27
CA ILE A 118 -23.42 24.55 -7.26
C ILE A 118 -23.44 24.04 -8.70
N GLY A 119 -22.31 23.56 -9.17
CA GLY A 119 -22.20 22.85 -10.44
C GLY A 119 -22.44 21.35 -10.27
N GLN A 120 -22.22 20.58 -11.34
CA GLN A 120 -22.20 19.12 -11.28
C GLN A 120 -20.96 18.65 -10.51
N TRP A 121 -21.09 18.56 -9.20
CA TRP A 121 -20.01 18.24 -8.28
C TRP A 121 -20.24 16.92 -7.57
N GLU A 122 -19.15 16.30 -7.13
CA GLU A 122 -19.14 15.15 -6.26
C GLU A 122 -18.35 15.50 -5.00
N VAL A 123 -18.92 15.17 -3.85
CA VAL A 123 -18.29 15.37 -2.54
C VAL A 123 -18.17 14.01 -1.86
N GLU A 124 -16.93 13.61 -1.57
CA GLU A 124 -16.64 12.43 -0.77
C GLU A 124 -16.75 12.78 0.72
N VAL A 125 -17.58 12.02 1.44
CA VAL A 125 -17.80 12.20 2.88
C VAL A 125 -17.47 10.91 3.60
N GLY A 126 -16.41 10.92 4.41
CA GLY A 126 -16.07 9.82 5.31
C GLY A 126 -17.01 9.85 6.52
N ILE A 127 -17.71 8.75 6.79
CA ILE A 127 -18.71 8.66 7.86
C ILE A 127 -18.45 7.39 8.68
N PRO A 128 -18.12 7.50 9.97
CA PRO A 128 -18.02 6.34 10.85
C PRO A 128 -19.35 5.60 10.92
N PHE A 129 -19.30 4.27 10.98
CA PHE A 129 -20.50 3.45 11.17
C PHE A 129 -20.35 2.46 12.32
N SER A 130 -21.49 1.96 12.78
CA SER A 130 -21.56 0.88 13.76
C SER A 130 -22.50 -0.19 13.26
N GLU A 131 -22.18 -1.44 13.56
CA GLU A 131 -23.06 -2.57 13.32
C GLU A 131 -23.92 -2.83 14.57
N SER A 132 -25.19 -3.14 14.34
CA SER A 132 -26.12 -3.51 15.38
C SER A 132 -27.04 -4.60 14.85
N SER A 133 -27.52 -5.48 15.73
CA SER A 133 -28.50 -6.49 15.38
C SER A 133 -29.69 -6.41 16.31
N SER A 134 -30.85 -6.80 15.80
CA SER A 134 -32.05 -7.03 16.57
C SER A 134 -32.53 -8.45 16.34
N LEU A 135 -32.87 -9.16 17.42
CA LEU A 135 -33.49 -10.47 17.33
C LEU A 135 -34.97 -10.31 16.97
N ILE A 136 -35.40 -11.01 15.92
CA ILE A 136 -36.77 -11.00 15.44
C ILE A 136 -37.33 -12.42 15.51
N GLU A 137 -38.50 -12.54 16.14
CA GLU A 137 -39.27 -13.78 16.14
C GLU A 137 -40.33 -13.73 15.02
N ASN A 138 -40.22 -14.61 14.03
CA ASN A 138 -41.21 -14.73 12.97
C ASN A 138 -41.21 -16.12 12.31
N ASP A 139 -42.23 -16.91 12.60
CA ASP A 139 -42.43 -18.26 12.06
C ASP A 139 -42.65 -18.32 10.53
N ALA A 140 -42.90 -17.18 9.87
CA ALA A 140 -43.13 -17.12 8.43
C ALA A 140 -41.86 -16.94 7.59
N ILE A 141 -40.70 -16.73 8.23
CA ILE A 141 -39.44 -16.35 7.55
C ILE A 141 -38.36 -17.38 7.85
N GLY A 142 -37.78 -17.95 6.78
CA GLY A 142 -36.63 -18.85 6.91
C GLY A 142 -36.95 -20.20 7.53
N ASN A 143 -35.92 -20.85 8.09
CA ASN A 143 -36.02 -22.17 8.73
C ASN A 143 -35.92 -22.10 10.27
N VAL A 144 -35.75 -20.90 10.83
CA VAL A 144 -35.63 -20.63 12.26
C VAL A 144 -36.69 -19.65 12.72
N LYS A 145 -37.19 -19.86 13.96
CA LYS A 145 -38.20 -18.98 14.56
C LYS A 145 -37.65 -17.62 14.95
N LEU A 146 -36.39 -17.58 15.34
CA LEU A 146 -35.68 -16.41 15.82
C LEU A 146 -34.47 -16.20 14.92
N TYR A 147 -34.37 -15.03 14.29
CA TYR A 147 -33.20 -14.68 13.47
C TYR A 147 -32.70 -13.28 13.79
N ASP A 148 -31.39 -13.08 13.57
CA ASP A 148 -30.74 -11.79 13.72
C ASP A 148 -30.96 -10.92 12.49
N LEU A 149 -31.60 -9.76 12.68
CA LEU A 149 -31.66 -8.71 11.68
C LEU A 149 -30.53 -7.71 11.94
N SER A 150 -29.44 -7.88 11.18
CA SER A 150 -28.26 -7.02 11.27
C SER A 150 -28.37 -5.80 10.37
N TYR A 151 -28.00 -4.63 10.89
CA TYR A 151 -28.01 -3.35 10.20
C TYR A 151 -26.82 -2.49 10.59
N ILE A 152 -26.44 -1.59 9.70
CA ILE A 152 -25.43 -0.57 9.94
C ILE A 152 -26.10 0.77 10.25
N ILE A 153 -25.51 1.52 11.16
CA ILE A 153 -25.92 2.88 11.52
C ILE A 153 -24.78 3.83 11.20
N LEU A 154 -25.01 4.75 10.28
CA LEU A 154 -24.06 5.81 9.92
C LEU A 154 -24.13 6.95 10.93
N SER A 155 -22.98 7.30 11.51
CA SER A 155 -22.83 8.40 12.45
C SER A 155 -22.71 9.74 11.71
N MET A 156 -23.81 10.19 11.10
CA MET A 156 -23.87 11.38 10.24
C MET A 156 -23.32 12.66 10.90
N ASP A 157 -23.39 12.77 12.23
CA ASP A 157 -22.84 13.88 13.02
C ASP A 157 -21.30 13.89 13.13
N LYS A 158 -20.64 12.78 12.79
CA LYS A 158 -19.17 12.63 12.80
C LYS A 158 -18.57 12.63 11.39
N ALA A 159 -19.34 13.09 10.40
CA ALA A 159 -18.91 13.12 9.01
C ALA A 159 -17.68 14.01 8.78
N VAL A 160 -16.71 13.51 8.01
CA VAL A 160 -15.50 14.21 7.59
C VAL A 160 -15.54 14.44 6.09
N PHE A 161 -15.51 15.70 5.67
CA PHE A 161 -15.63 16.08 4.26
C PHE A 161 -14.27 16.13 3.58
N GLY A 162 -14.12 15.32 2.51
CA GLY A 162 -12.98 15.35 1.61
C GLY A 162 -13.00 16.54 0.64
N ASP A 163 -12.31 16.35 -0.49
CA ASP A 163 -12.24 17.33 -1.57
C ASP A 163 -13.50 17.27 -2.46
N VAL A 164 -13.79 18.40 -3.11
CA VAL A 164 -14.88 18.50 -4.09
C VAL A 164 -14.33 18.25 -5.49
N ARG A 165 -14.97 17.38 -6.25
CA ARG A 165 -14.59 17.02 -7.62
C ARG A 165 -15.71 17.35 -8.60
N VAL A 166 -15.36 17.50 -9.88
CA VAL A 166 -16.37 17.56 -10.95
C VAL A 166 -16.89 16.14 -11.20
N GLN A 167 -18.21 15.96 -11.26
CA GLN A 167 -18.78 14.64 -11.54
C GLN A 167 -18.22 14.05 -12.86
N ASN A 168 -18.04 12.73 -12.90
CA ASN A 168 -17.47 12.00 -14.04
C ASN A 168 -16.06 12.47 -14.45
N SER A 169 -15.32 13.10 -13.54
CA SER A 169 -13.96 13.59 -13.78
C SER A 169 -13.09 13.44 -12.54
N HIS A 170 -11.79 13.18 -12.74
CA HIS A 170 -10.80 13.26 -11.66
C HIS A 170 -10.34 14.71 -11.36
N LYS A 171 -10.95 15.72 -12.00
CA LYS A 171 -10.59 17.12 -11.79
C LYS A 171 -11.18 17.63 -10.47
N SER A 172 -10.30 18.09 -9.58
CA SER A 172 -10.71 18.79 -8.36
C SER A 172 -11.28 20.18 -8.69
N VAL A 173 -12.32 20.56 -7.95
CA VAL A 173 -12.90 21.91 -7.99
C VAL A 173 -12.07 22.79 -7.06
N LYS A 174 -11.44 23.84 -7.61
CA LYS A 174 -10.75 24.85 -6.81
C LYS A 174 -11.75 25.79 -6.16
N LEU A 175 -12.22 25.43 -4.96
CA LEU A 175 -12.99 26.32 -4.10
C LEU A 175 -12.05 27.21 -3.29
N SER A 176 -12.41 28.49 -3.10
CA SER A 176 -11.71 29.30 -2.09
C SER A 176 -11.97 28.72 -0.69
N PRO A 177 -11.10 29.00 0.30
CA PRO A 177 -11.27 28.51 1.67
C PRO A 177 -12.67 28.79 2.25
N ASP A 178 -13.17 30.02 2.08
CA ASP A 178 -14.49 30.43 2.58
C ASP A 178 -15.64 29.67 1.89
N ASN A 179 -15.55 29.45 0.58
CA ASN A 179 -16.53 28.67 -0.17
C ASN A 179 -16.56 27.22 0.31
N ALA A 180 -15.39 26.61 0.54
CA ALA A 180 -15.29 25.24 1.04
C ALA A 180 -15.88 25.10 2.45
N VAL A 181 -15.59 26.04 3.35
CA VAL A 181 -16.13 26.06 4.72
C VAL A 181 -17.66 26.21 4.69
N ALA A 182 -18.19 27.16 3.91
CA ALA A 182 -19.64 27.39 3.82
C ALA A 182 -20.37 26.16 3.26
N LEU A 183 -19.89 25.59 2.15
CA LEU A 183 -20.50 24.39 1.55
C LEU A 183 -20.50 23.20 2.51
N LYS A 184 -19.36 22.91 3.15
CA LYS A 184 -19.24 21.82 4.14
C LYS A 184 -20.19 22.02 5.32
N THR A 185 -20.42 23.26 5.75
CA THR A 185 -21.36 23.57 6.83
C THR A 185 -22.81 23.23 6.46
N TYR A 186 -23.27 23.61 5.26
CA TYR A 186 -24.61 23.25 4.81
C TYR A 186 -24.78 21.76 4.57
N LEU A 187 -23.78 21.10 3.99
CA LEU A 187 -23.81 19.65 3.80
C LEU A 187 -23.85 18.90 5.14
N SER A 188 -23.15 19.40 6.17
CA SER A 188 -23.24 18.84 7.53
C SER A 188 -24.67 18.91 8.08
N GLN A 189 -25.34 20.05 7.93
CA GLN A 189 -26.75 20.21 8.33
C GLN A 189 -27.67 19.29 7.53
N TYR A 190 -27.40 19.13 6.23
CA TYR A 190 -28.15 18.22 5.37
C TYR A 190 -27.98 16.74 5.78
N LEU A 191 -26.78 16.30 6.17
CA LEU A 191 -26.56 14.93 6.68
C LEU A 191 -27.32 14.67 7.98
N ILE A 192 -27.40 15.66 8.89
CA ILE A 192 -28.24 15.57 10.09
C ILE A 192 -29.72 15.47 9.71
N PHE A 193 -30.16 16.20 8.69
CA PHE A 193 -31.52 16.09 8.17
C PHE A 193 -31.81 14.69 7.59
N LEU A 194 -30.88 14.10 6.84
CA LEU A 194 -30.99 12.72 6.36
C LEU A 194 -31.10 11.71 7.52
N LYS A 195 -30.36 11.93 8.61
CA LYS A 195 -30.48 11.13 9.84
C LYS A 195 -31.90 11.18 10.40
N HIS A 196 -32.48 12.37 10.53
CA HIS A 196 -33.86 12.53 11.02
C HIS A 196 -34.90 11.89 10.09
N ALA A 197 -34.64 11.87 8.79
CA ALA A 197 -35.49 11.20 7.81
C ALA A 197 -35.29 9.67 7.75
N GLY A 198 -34.38 9.11 8.56
CA GLY A 198 -34.12 7.67 8.62
C GLY A 198 -33.11 7.13 7.60
N TYR A 199 -32.53 7.98 6.74
CA TYR A 199 -31.59 7.58 5.68
C TYR A 199 -30.15 7.30 6.16
N HIS A 200 -29.99 6.93 7.44
CA HIS A 200 -28.70 6.63 8.06
C HIS A 200 -28.60 5.18 8.55
N VAL A 201 -29.66 4.39 8.40
CA VAL A 201 -29.71 2.99 8.79
C VAL A 201 -29.91 2.15 7.55
N PHE A 202 -29.08 1.13 7.36
CA PHE A 202 -29.20 0.20 6.24
C PHE A 202 -29.12 -1.23 6.75
N TYR A 203 -30.01 -2.09 6.26
CA TYR A 203 -29.91 -3.51 6.60
C TYR A 203 -28.71 -4.14 5.89
N THR A 204 -28.00 -5.00 6.59
CA THR A 204 -26.98 -5.86 5.98
C THR A 204 -27.67 -7.08 5.37
N LEU A 205 -26.90 -7.98 4.76
CA LEU A 205 -27.46 -9.21 4.21
C LEU A 205 -28.22 -9.99 5.30
N PRO A 206 -29.51 -10.31 5.09
CA PRO A 206 -30.24 -11.10 6.05
C PRO A 206 -29.70 -12.54 6.09
N ASP A 207 -29.60 -13.11 7.28
CA ASP A 207 -29.28 -14.53 7.50
C ASP A 207 -30.51 -15.24 8.07
N PHE A 208 -31.41 -15.67 7.17
CA PHE A 208 -32.68 -16.31 7.55
C PHE A 208 -32.57 -17.83 7.80
N ASP A 209 -31.39 -18.41 7.56
CA ASP A 209 -31.22 -19.87 7.56
C ASP A 209 -30.46 -20.39 8.80
N ASP A 210 -30.15 -19.52 9.78
CA ASP A 210 -29.25 -19.75 10.93
C ASP A 210 -28.08 -20.66 10.54
N VAL A 211 -27.37 -20.26 9.47
CA VAL A 211 -26.21 -21.02 9.00
C VAL A 211 -25.11 -20.84 10.04
N LYS A 212 -25.13 -21.67 11.08
CA LYS A 212 -24.13 -21.68 12.14
C LYS A 212 -22.73 -21.68 11.53
N GLY A 213 -21.94 -20.67 11.89
CA GLY A 213 -20.57 -20.50 11.41
C GLY A 213 -20.43 -19.61 10.16
N THR A 214 -21.40 -18.76 9.85
CA THR A 214 -21.17 -17.65 8.92
C THR A 214 -20.22 -16.65 9.54
N ASP A 215 -19.05 -16.48 8.92
CA ASP A 215 -18.08 -15.47 9.35
C ASP A 215 -18.75 -14.08 9.32
N PRO A 216 -18.49 -13.23 10.32
CA PRO A 216 -18.98 -11.85 10.31
C PRO A 216 -18.53 -11.14 9.04
N ILE A 217 -19.38 -10.27 8.52
CA ILE A 217 -19.09 -9.49 7.31
C ILE A 217 -17.88 -8.61 7.60
N ASN A 218 -16.83 -8.75 6.80
CA ASN A 218 -15.59 -7.99 6.99
C ASN A 218 -15.31 -7.16 5.74
N TYR A 219 -15.75 -5.90 5.75
CA TYR A 219 -15.58 -4.95 4.66
C TYR A 219 -14.11 -4.66 4.35
N SER A 220 -13.25 -4.63 5.38
CA SER A 220 -11.81 -4.42 5.23
C SER A 220 -11.09 -5.50 4.41
N LEU A 221 -11.68 -6.69 4.28
CA LEU A 221 -11.17 -7.78 3.45
C LEU A 221 -11.70 -7.77 2.01
N ALA A 222 -12.66 -6.89 1.68
CA ALA A 222 -13.26 -6.81 0.34
C ALA A 222 -12.85 -5.57 -0.46
N THR A 223 -12.17 -4.62 0.16
CA THR A 223 -11.82 -3.33 -0.45
C THR A 223 -10.36 -3.24 -0.88
N HIS A 224 -9.99 -2.10 -1.46
CA HIS A 224 -8.62 -1.85 -1.85
C HIS A 224 -8.05 -0.87 -0.81
N ALA A 225 -6.88 -1.19 -0.28
CA ALA A 225 -6.19 -0.31 0.63
C ALA A 225 -5.61 0.88 -0.15
N ASP A 226 -6.29 2.02 -0.09
CA ASP A 226 -5.80 3.31 -0.55
C ASP A 226 -5.08 3.98 0.61
N GLY A 227 -3.75 3.95 0.58
CA GLY A 227 -2.90 4.28 1.71
C GLY A 227 -3.20 5.63 2.36
N VAL A 228 -3.90 5.62 3.50
CA VAL A 228 -4.21 6.82 4.30
C VAL A 228 -3.15 7.10 5.37
N PRO A 229 -2.89 8.37 5.74
CA PRO A 229 -2.06 8.67 6.90
C PRO A 229 -2.75 8.23 8.21
N ILE A 230 -1.98 7.71 9.17
CA ILE A 230 -2.47 7.37 10.52
C ILE A 230 -1.68 8.19 11.52
N LEU A 231 -2.35 8.97 12.38
CA LEU A 231 -1.70 9.83 13.39
C LEU A 231 -0.57 10.71 12.81
N SER A 232 -0.82 11.35 11.65
CA SER A 232 0.15 12.15 10.89
C SER A 232 1.38 11.38 10.37
N ILE A 233 1.34 10.05 10.39
CA ILE A 233 2.38 9.17 9.85
C ILE A 233 1.90 8.66 8.50
N THR A 234 2.64 8.98 7.44
CA THR A 234 2.32 8.56 6.08
C THR A 234 2.71 7.10 5.85
N VAL A 235 2.06 6.44 4.87
CA VAL A 235 2.44 5.09 4.44
C VAL A 235 3.90 5.02 3.98
N GLU A 236 4.41 6.10 3.37
CA GLU A 236 5.81 6.22 2.99
C GLU A 236 6.74 6.19 4.21
N ASN A 237 6.39 6.88 5.30
CA ASN A 237 7.15 6.88 6.54
C ASN A 237 7.21 5.47 7.16
N MET A 238 6.08 4.77 7.22
CA MET A 238 6.01 3.39 7.72
C MET A 238 6.88 2.45 6.88
N THR A 239 6.75 2.54 5.56
CA THR A 239 7.49 1.69 4.61
C THR A 239 9.00 1.95 4.70
N LYS A 240 9.42 3.22 4.77
CA LYS A 240 10.84 3.59 4.96
C LYS A 240 11.39 3.05 6.28
N TYR A 241 10.64 3.19 7.38
CA TYR A 241 11.05 2.68 8.68
C TYR A 241 11.29 1.17 8.64
N LEU A 242 10.32 0.40 8.13
CA LEU A 242 10.43 -1.06 8.02
C LEU A 242 11.57 -1.50 7.10
N ALA A 243 11.79 -0.80 5.99
CA ALA A 243 12.93 -1.06 5.11
C ALA A 243 14.28 -0.80 5.81
N SER A 244 14.36 0.23 6.64
CA SER A 244 15.56 0.51 7.43
C SER A 244 15.78 -0.55 8.52
N ARG A 245 14.70 -1.08 9.14
CA ARG A 245 14.80 -2.20 10.10
C ARG A 245 15.24 -3.50 9.44
N TRP A 246 14.70 -3.80 8.26
CA TRP A 246 15.16 -4.92 7.44
C TRP A 246 16.65 -4.78 7.09
N THR A 247 17.09 -3.57 6.70
CA THR A 247 18.49 -3.29 6.38
C THR A 247 19.40 -3.43 7.60
N GLU A 248 18.99 -2.92 8.76
CA GLU A 248 19.71 -3.13 10.02
C GLU A 248 19.84 -4.61 10.35
N ALA A 249 18.77 -5.39 10.16
CA ALA A 249 18.74 -6.82 10.46
C ALA A 249 19.71 -7.62 9.59
N THR A 250 19.74 -7.35 8.27
CA THR A 250 20.71 -7.98 7.36
C THR A 250 22.15 -7.73 7.83
N TYR A 251 22.47 -6.50 8.25
CA TYR A 251 23.80 -6.16 8.76
C TYR A 251 24.12 -6.78 10.13
N ARG A 252 23.16 -6.85 11.05
CA ARG A 252 23.36 -7.37 12.41
C ARG A 252 23.29 -8.88 12.51
N SER A 253 22.81 -9.57 11.48
CA SER A 253 22.64 -11.03 11.47
C SER A 253 23.92 -11.80 11.77
N ASP A 254 25.07 -11.33 11.26
CA ASP A 254 26.41 -11.87 11.56
C ASP A 254 26.75 -11.84 13.06
N LYS A 255 26.16 -10.91 13.81
CA LYS A 255 26.44 -10.69 15.24
C LYS A 255 25.34 -11.22 16.15
N SER A 256 24.12 -11.40 15.63
CA SER A 256 22.99 -11.87 16.43
C SER A 256 21.94 -12.53 15.55
N ALA A 257 21.82 -13.85 15.68
CA ALA A 257 20.85 -14.67 14.95
C ALA A 257 19.39 -14.23 15.18
N LYS A 258 19.10 -13.51 16.28
CA LYS A 258 17.75 -13.04 16.62
C LYS A 258 17.15 -12.09 15.58
N PHE A 259 17.97 -11.41 14.76
CA PHE A 259 17.46 -10.50 13.71
C PHE A 259 17.30 -11.19 12.36
N ARG A 260 17.77 -12.44 12.20
CA ARG A 260 17.78 -13.14 10.91
C ARG A 260 16.38 -13.30 10.32
N TYR A 261 15.39 -13.55 11.17
CA TYR A 261 14.00 -13.79 10.78
C TYR A 261 13.37 -12.68 9.90
N LEU A 262 13.86 -11.43 9.99
CA LEU A 262 13.34 -10.33 9.17
C LEU A 262 13.64 -10.48 7.67
N PHE A 263 14.72 -11.17 7.30
CA PHE A 263 15.12 -11.35 5.89
C PHE A 263 15.27 -12.81 5.47
N GLU A 264 15.51 -13.72 6.40
CA GLU A 264 15.64 -15.15 6.11
C GLU A 264 15.12 -16.00 7.27
N VAL A 265 14.32 -17.01 6.95
CA VAL A 265 13.78 -17.98 7.89
C VAL A 265 14.00 -19.38 7.34
N GLN A 266 14.52 -20.27 8.18
CA GLN A 266 14.46 -21.71 7.96
C GLN A 266 13.68 -22.33 9.10
N ASN A 267 12.64 -23.08 8.78
CA ASN A 267 11.81 -23.72 9.80
C ASN A 267 11.22 -25.04 9.31
N ALA A 268 10.59 -25.77 10.22
CA ALA A 268 9.83 -26.97 9.93
C ALA A 268 8.48 -26.87 10.62
N VAL A 269 7.40 -27.09 9.89
CA VAL A 269 6.05 -27.20 10.44
C VAL A 269 5.50 -28.52 9.94
N ASP A 270 5.10 -29.38 10.88
CA ASP A 270 4.73 -30.76 10.62
C ASP A 270 5.86 -31.51 9.87
N ASP A 271 5.54 -32.24 8.80
CA ASP A 271 6.52 -32.98 7.99
C ASP A 271 7.15 -32.14 6.86
N VAL A 272 6.95 -30.83 6.87
CA VAL A 272 7.40 -29.92 5.81
C VAL A 272 8.43 -28.94 6.35
N LYS A 273 9.66 -29.05 5.84
CA LYS A 273 10.71 -28.04 6.05
C LYS A 273 10.55 -26.95 5.02
N PHE A 274 10.81 -25.70 5.39
CA PHE A 274 10.81 -24.60 4.44
C PHE A 274 11.88 -23.56 4.73
N SER A 275 12.32 -22.91 3.65
CA SER A 275 13.23 -21.77 3.68
C SER A 275 12.58 -20.60 2.98
N ILE A 276 12.58 -19.43 3.63
CA ILE A 276 11.99 -18.20 3.14
C ILE A 276 13.05 -17.12 3.13
N SER A 277 13.16 -16.40 2.01
CA SER A 277 13.90 -15.15 1.91
C SER A 277 12.91 -14.01 1.65
N PHE A 278 12.93 -13.00 2.51
CA PHE A 278 12.06 -11.83 2.43
C PHE A 278 12.77 -10.62 1.82
N ARG A 279 12.02 -9.83 1.06
CA ARG A 279 12.32 -8.41 0.81
C ARG A 279 11.83 -7.58 2.02
N PRO A 280 12.17 -6.28 2.08
CA PRO A 280 11.58 -5.39 3.07
C PRO A 280 10.04 -5.50 3.13
N PRO A 281 9.44 -5.63 4.32
CA PRO A 281 8.00 -5.68 4.45
C PRO A 281 7.37 -4.33 4.08
N ILE A 282 6.16 -4.40 3.53
CA ILE A 282 5.41 -3.24 3.05
C ILE A 282 4.18 -3.08 3.94
N VAL A 283 3.81 -1.85 4.27
CA VAL A 283 2.57 -1.55 4.98
C VAL A 283 1.68 -0.70 4.10
N LYS A 284 0.38 -0.96 4.12
CA LYS A 284 -0.65 -0.05 3.62
C LYS A 284 -1.64 0.24 4.74
N ALA A 285 -2.03 1.49 4.91
CA ALA A 285 -3.09 1.85 5.84
C ALA A 285 -4.45 1.83 5.13
N LEU A 286 -5.44 1.18 5.71
CA LEU A 286 -6.81 1.14 5.18
C LEU A 286 -7.65 2.26 5.80
N CYS A 287 -7.53 2.42 7.12
CA CYS A 287 -8.13 3.50 7.90
C CYS A 287 -7.22 3.76 9.11
N GLU A 288 -7.60 4.66 10.01
CA GLU A 288 -6.84 4.91 11.25
C GLU A 288 -6.73 3.68 12.16
N HIS A 289 -7.68 2.73 12.05
CA HIS A 289 -7.78 1.54 12.90
C HIS A 289 -7.14 0.28 12.31
N GLU A 290 -6.80 0.26 11.02
CA GLU A 290 -6.39 -0.97 10.33
C GLU A 290 -5.31 -0.74 9.27
N VAL A 291 -4.34 -1.64 9.25
CA VAL A 291 -3.26 -1.69 8.26
C VAL A 291 -3.16 -3.08 7.63
N ALA A 292 -2.80 -3.13 6.36
CA ALA A 292 -2.31 -4.33 5.72
C ALA A 292 -0.78 -4.42 5.85
N PHE A 293 -0.29 -5.39 6.59
CA PHE A 293 1.12 -5.75 6.69
C PHE A 293 1.42 -6.82 5.63
N ILE A 294 2.26 -6.49 4.66
CA ILE A 294 2.52 -7.31 3.47
C ILE A 294 3.93 -7.86 3.54
N PHE A 295 4.02 -9.18 3.59
CA PHE A 295 5.25 -9.95 3.42
C PHE A 295 5.58 -10.07 1.94
N ASP A 296 6.64 -9.41 1.50
CA ASP A 296 7.19 -9.58 0.15
C ASP A 296 8.25 -10.69 0.18
N ILE A 297 7.88 -11.85 -0.36
CA ILE A 297 8.70 -13.07 -0.33
C ILE A 297 9.47 -13.15 -1.64
N LYS A 298 10.79 -13.02 -1.54
CA LYS A 298 11.71 -13.11 -2.68
C LYS A 298 11.83 -14.54 -3.19
N LYS A 299 12.05 -15.48 -2.27
CA LYS A 299 12.21 -16.91 -2.55
C LYS A 299 11.60 -17.73 -1.43
N LEU A 300 10.91 -18.80 -1.78
CA LEU A 300 10.31 -19.76 -0.86
C LEU A 300 10.56 -21.17 -1.39
N GLN A 301 11.05 -22.05 -0.53
CA GLN A 301 11.30 -23.45 -0.85
C GLN A 301 10.67 -24.32 0.22
N PHE A 302 9.85 -25.29 -0.20
CA PHE A 302 9.34 -26.35 0.66
C PHE A 302 10.05 -27.65 0.34
N VAL A 303 10.36 -28.42 1.39
CA VAL A 303 10.98 -29.74 1.34
C VAL A 303 10.14 -30.66 2.21
N LYS A 304 9.42 -31.58 1.57
CA LYS A 304 8.71 -32.67 2.22
C LYS A 304 9.52 -33.96 2.03
N ALA A 305 9.45 -34.88 2.98
CA ALA A 305 10.11 -36.17 2.83
C ALA A 305 9.63 -36.86 1.54
N ASN A 306 10.56 -37.12 0.62
CA ASN A 306 10.37 -37.81 -0.67
C ASN A 306 9.66 -37.04 -1.81
N SER A 307 9.52 -35.70 -1.74
CA SER A 307 8.96 -34.91 -2.85
C SER A 307 9.98 -33.94 -3.48
N VAL A 308 9.71 -33.54 -4.72
CA VAL A 308 10.48 -32.51 -5.44
C VAL A 308 10.27 -31.15 -4.77
N THR A 309 11.36 -30.42 -4.54
CA THR A 309 11.35 -29.03 -4.08
C THR A 309 10.64 -28.17 -5.13
N VAL A 310 9.49 -27.59 -4.79
CA VAL A 310 8.82 -26.59 -5.65
C VAL A 310 9.29 -25.20 -5.20
N PRO A 311 10.12 -24.50 -5.99
CA PRO A 311 10.47 -23.12 -5.69
C PRO A 311 9.28 -22.21 -6.01
N PHE A 312 8.93 -21.37 -5.05
CA PHE A 312 7.93 -20.32 -5.20
C PHE A 312 8.63 -18.97 -5.10
N ASP A 313 8.50 -18.16 -6.15
CA ASP A 313 9.15 -16.85 -6.22
C ASP A 313 8.11 -15.73 -6.30
N ASP A 314 8.47 -14.56 -5.76
CA ASP A 314 7.70 -13.32 -5.84
C ASP A 314 6.27 -13.43 -5.30
N TRP A 315 6.10 -14.16 -4.19
CA TRP A 315 4.84 -14.21 -3.45
C TRP A 315 4.67 -12.98 -2.58
N LYS A 316 3.43 -12.48 -2.49
CA LYS A 316 3.04 -11.51 -1.48
C LYS A 316 1.97 -12.12 -0.59
N VAL A 317 2.21 -12.11 0.71
CA VAL A 317 1.23 -12.56 1.71
C VAL A 317 0.89 -11.37 2.59
N ALA A 318 -0.36 -10.93 2.53
CA ALA A 318 -0.84 -9.79 3.28
C ALA A 318 -1.65 -10.24 4.50
N PHE A 319 -1.48 -9.52 5.61
CA PHE A 319 -2.32 -9.64 6.79
C PHE A 319 -2.96 -8.30 7.10
N LEU A 320 -4.27 -8.30 7.31
CA LEU A 320 -4.99 -7.18 7.89
C LEU A 320 -4.79 -7.22 9.41
N ILE A 321 -4.30 -6.13 9.99
CA ILE A 321 -3.94 -6.02 11.40
C ILE A 321 -4.49 -4.69 11.94
N ARG A 322 -5.06 -4.71 13.14
CA ARG A 322 -5.56 -3.49 13.80
C ARG A 322 -4.39 -2.67 14.32
N THR A 323 -4.52 -1.35 14.26
CA THR A 323 -3.58 -0.43 14.91
C THR A 323 -3.82 -0.44 16.42
N ASP A 324 -2.73 -0.26 17.17
CA ASP A 324 -2.76 -0.09 18.62
C ASP A 324 -2.62 1.40 18.94
N LEU A 325 -3.74 2.12 18.77
CA LEU A 325 -3.76 3.58 18.90
C LEU A 325 -3.49 4.05 20.33
N GLU A 326 -3.83 3.24 21.34
CA GLU A 326 -3.59 3.54 22.76
C GLU A 326 -2.10 3.66 23.09
N HIS A 327 -1.27 2.82 22.46
CA HIS A 327 0.18 2.81 22.65
C HIS A 327 0.94 3.53 21.52
N SER A 328 0.22 4.19 20.61
CA SER A 328 0.81 4.97 19.50
C SER A 328 0.86 6.46 19.84
N LYS A 329 1.75 7.22 19.18
CA LYS A 329 1.88 8.68 19.35
C LYS A 329 2.02 9.39 18.02
N ALA A 330 1.24 10.44 17.83
CA ALA A 330 1.19 11.19 16.58
C ALA A 330 2.56 11.71 16.13
N GLY A 331 2.89 11.43 14.87
CA GLY A 331 4.16 11.76 14.24
C GLY A 331 5.40 11.09 14.85
N GLN A 332 5.24 10.24 15.87
CA GLN A 332 6.36 9.68 16.63
C GLN A 332 6.43 8.16 16.53
N MET A 333 5.37 7.44 16.90
CA MET A 333 5.38 5.98 16.92
C MET A 333 4.03 5.42 16.52
N LEU A 334 4.03 4.33 15.76
CA LEU A 334 2.81 3.60 15.39
C LEU A 334 3.03 2.12 15.64
N ARG A 335 2.14 1.54 16.44
CA ARG A 335 2.13 0.12 16.82
C ARG A 335 0.93 -0.59 16.20
N ILE A 336 1.08 -1.88 15.96
CA ILE A 336 -0.01 -2.77 15.53
C ILE A 336 -0.29 -3.83 16.59
N ASN A 337 -1.54 -4.29 16.65
CA ASN A 337 -1.94 -5.41 17.49
C ASN A 337 -1.84 -6.72 16.69
N VAL A 338 -0.69 -7.39 16.80
CA VAL A 338 -0.40 -8.64 16.07
C VAL A 338 -1.45 -9.73 16.29
N SER A 339 -2.08 -9.79 17.46
CA SER A 339 -3.09 -10.82 17.77
C SER A 339 -4.32 -10.75 16.87
N THR A 340 -4.62 -9.58 16.30
CA THR A 340 -5.78 -9.38 15.41
C THR A 340 -5.47 -9.70 13.96
N ALA A 341 -4.29 -10.21 13.64
CA ALA A 341 -3.88 -10.45 12.26
C ALA A 341 -4.79 -11.47 11.57
N GLN A 342 -5.35 -11.09 10.43
CA GLN A 342 -6.19 -11.93 9.56
C GLN A 342 -5.59 -11.98 8.16
N TYR A 343 -5.58 -13.15 7.53
CA TYR A 343 -5.08 -13.29 6.17
C TYR A 343 -5.91 -12.45 5.20
N TYR A 344 -5.24 -11.68 4.35
CA TYR A 344 -5.88 -10.78 3.41
C TYR A 344 -5.60 -11.21 1.98
N SER A 345 -6.53 -11.95 1.39
CA SER A 345 -6.40 -12.52 0.05
C SER A 345 -6.27 -11.46 -1.04
N TYR A 346 -7.01 -10.36 -0.96
CA TYR A 346 -7.04 -9.33 -2.02
C TYR A 346 -5.66 -8.70 -2.30
N LEU A 347 -4.88 -8.45 -1.25
CA LEU A 347 -3.51 -7.91 -1.37
C LEU A 347 -2.43 -9.00 -1.41
N SER A 348 -2.83 -10.26 -1.30
CA SER A 348 -1.93 -11.39 -1.47
C SER A 348 -1.87 -11.79 -2.94
N THR A 349 -0.66 -12.03 -3.44
CA THR A 349 -0.47 -12.39 -4.85
C THR A 349 0.44 -13.60 -4.97
N THR A 350 0.01 -14.57 -5.74
CA THR A 350 0.83 -15.70 -6.20
C THR A 350 0.97 -15.60 -7.71
N ARG A 351 2.17 -15.86 -8.25
CA ARG A 351 2.41 -15.80 -9.70
C ARG A 351 1.77 -16.93 -10.49
N THR A 352 1.40 -18.02 -9.82
CA THR A 352 0.89 -19.23 -10.44
C THR A 352 -0.44 -19.62 -9.81
N THR A 353 -1.33 -20.18 -10.63
CA THR A 353 -2.48 -20.95 -10.17
C THR A 353 -1.95 -22.14 -9.38
N LEU A 354 -2.33 -22.24 -8.12
CA LEU A 354 -1.83 -23.29 -7.23
C LEU A 354 -2.57 -24.60 -7.51
N THR A 355 -1.84 -25.71 -7.46
CA THR A 355 -2.46 -27.03 -7.31
C THR A 355 -2.99 -27.18 -5.88
N ALA A 356 -3.85 -28.18 -5.62
CA ALA A 356 -4.35 -28.45 -4.25
C ALA A 356 -3.21 -28.62 -3.22
N GLU A 357 -2.07 -29.20 -3.62
CA GLU A 357 -0.89 -29.28 -2.75
C GLU A 357 -0.24 -27.90 -2.53
N GLY A 358 -0.14 -27.07 -3.57
CA GLY A 358 0.33 -25.69 -3.46
C GLY A 358 -0.55 -24.83 -2.54
N GLU A 359 -1.87 -25.02 -2.58
CA GLU A 359 -2.83 -24.37 -1.67
C GLU A 359 -2.60 -24.82 -0.22
N ALA A 360 -2.39 -26.12 0.02
CA ALA A 360 -2.07 -26.62 1.37
C ALA A 360 -0.76 -26.03 1.91
N LEU A 361 0.28 -25.93 1.07
CA LEU A 361 1.55 -25.30 1.43
C LEU A 361 1.40 -23.80 1.69
N GLN A 362 0.57 -23.11 0.90
CA GLN A 362 0.24 -21.69 1.13
C GLN A 362 -0.46 -21.51 2.49
N GLN A 363 -1.44 -22.35 2.83
CA GLN A 363 -2.11 -22.30 4.12
C GLN A 363 -1.15 -22.55 5.28
N LEU A 364 -0.21 -23.49 5.13
CA LEU A 364 0.84 -23.75 6.12
C LEU A 364 1.77 -22.53 6.30
N LEU A 365 2.16 -21.87 5.21
CA LEU A 365 2.93 -20.63 5.26
C LEU A 365 2.15 -19.50 5.96
N ILE A 366 0.87 -19.29 5.59
CA ILE A 366 0.01 -18.28 6.21
C ILE A 366 -0.09 -18.52 7.72
N LYS A 367 -0.33 -19.78 8.13
CA LYS A 367 -0.37 -20.18 9.55
C LYS A 367 0.96 -19.87 10.26
N TYR A 368 2.09 -20.18 9.64
CA TYR A 368 3.41 -19.87 10.18
C TYR A 368 3.65 -18.37 10.34
N LEU A 369 3.41 -17.58 9.29
CA LEU A 369 3.60 -16.14 9.32
C LEU A 369 2.73 -15.49 10.39
N ARG A 370 1.47 -15.92 10.50
CA ARG A 370 0.53 -15.42 11.50
C ARG A 370 0.96 -15.77 12.93
N ALA A 371 1.21 -17.05 13.21
CA ALA A 371 1.38 -17.53 14.57
C ALA A 371 2.80 -17.36 15.12
N THR A 372 3.81 -17.47 14.26
CA THR A 372 5.22 -17.51 14.67
C THR A 372 5.95 -16.24 14.27
N TYR A 373 5.89 -15.83 13.00
CA TYR A 373 6.64 -14.66 12.55
C TYR A 373 6.15 -13.39 13.24
N LEU A 374 4.86 -13.09 13.19
CA LEU A 374 4.34 -11.84 13.75
C LEU A 374 4.56 -11.77 15.26
N LYS A 375 4.52 -12.91 15.97
CA LYS A 375 4.84 -12.99 17.40
C LYS A 375 6.32 -12.66 17.67
N GLN A 376 7.24 -13.10 16.81
CA GLN A 376 8.65 -12.69 16.89
C GLN A 376 8.82 -11.19 16.62
N PHE A 377 8.10 -10.66 15.63
CA PHE A 377 8.08 -9.24 15.32
C PHE A 377 7.61 -8.41 16.51
N GLU A 378 6.53 -8.83 17.17
CA GLU A 378 6.06 -8.22 18.42
C GLU A 378 7.11 -8.30 19.53
N THR A 379 7.71 -9.47 19.75
CA THR A 379 8.67 -9.67 20.86
C THR A 379 9.96 -8.86 20.68
N ILE A 380 10.45 -8.71 19.44
CA ILE A 380 11.77 -8.13 19.15
C ILE A 380 11.67 -6.64 18.81
N HIS A 381 10.58 -6.22 18.16
CA HIS A 381 10.38 -4.84 17.70
C HIS A 381 9.18 -4.15 18.34
N ASP A 382 8.60 -4.75 19.38
CA ASP A 382 7.45 -4.21 20.13
C ASP A 382 6.23 -3.91 19.22
N ALA A 383 6.12 -4.66 18.12
CA ALA A 383 5.12 -4.49 17.07
C ALA A 383 5.07 -3.07 16.47
N LEU A 384 6.18 -2.32 16.51
CA LEU A 384 6.29 -1.00 15.91
C LEU A 384 6.42 -1.10 14.38
N ILE A 385 5.53 -0.40 13.68
CA ILE A 385 5.59 -0.20 12.22
C ILE A 385 6.08 1.20 11.84
N TYR A 386 6.27 2.07 12.83
CA TYR A 386 6.97 3.34 12.70
C TYR A 386 7.54 3.79 14.05
N ASP A 387 8.73 4.38 14.04
CA ASP A 387 9.36 5.06 15.17
C ASP A 387 10.26 6.19 14.64
N SER A 388 9.95 7.44 14.99
CA SER A 388 10.70 8.63 14.59
C SER A 388 12.04 8.76 15.30
N GLY A 389 12.20 8.11 16.47
CA GLY A 389 13.45 8.05 17.22
C GLY A 389 14.44 7.04 16.65
N PHE A 390 14.00 6.19 15.71
CA PHE A 390 14.88 5.24 15.06
C PHE A 390 15.84 5.94 14.11
N VAL A 391 17.09 6.06 14.54
CA VAL A 391 18.19 6.51 13.70
C VAL A 391 18.78 5.28 13.00
N GLN A 392 18.69 5.27 11.67
CA GLN A 392 19.34 4.24 10.87
C GLN A 392 20.83 4.21 11.24
N PRO A 393 21.38 3.05 11.66
CA PRO A 393 22.79 2.98 11.99
C PRO A 393 23.61 3.41 10.76
N PRO A 394 24.59 4.32 10.92
CA PRO A 394 25.44 4.70 9.81
C PRO A 394 26.09 3.42 9.25
N PRO A 395 26.23 3.31 7.91
CA PRO A 395 26.98 2.20 7.34
C PRO A 395 28.35 2.14 8.04
N PRO A 396 28.86 0.95 8.38
CA PRO A 396 30.07 0.83 9.19
C PRO A 396 31.21 1.63 8.55
N PRO A 397 32.04 2.33 9.36
CA PRO A 397 33.22 2.98 8.82
C PRO A 397 34.04 1.95 8.07
N ARG A 398 34.21 2.19 6.77
CA ARG A 398 35.10 1.41 5.90
C ARG A 398 36.44 1.29 6.62
N ARG A 399 36.83 0.10 7.06
CA ARG A 399 38.23 -0.16 7.42
C ARG A 399 39.02 0.01 6.12
N GLN A 400 39.57 1.20 5.90
CA GLN A 400 40.48 1.45 4.80
C GLN A 400 41.70 0.53 5.01
N PRO A 401 41.96 -0.42 4.10
CA PRO A 401 43.30 -1.00 4.04
C PRO A 401 44.25 0.14 3.71
N ARG A 402 45.44 0.17 4.34
CA ARG A 402 46.52 1.03 3.87
C ARG A 402 46.79 0.67 2.40
N LEU A 403 46.31 1.50 1.49
CA LEU A 403 46.60 1.39 0.06
C LEU A 403 48.11 1.60 -0.11
N ARG A 404 48.74 0.74 -0.93
CA ARG A 404 50.10 1.00 -1.38
C ARG A 404 50.06 2.23 -2.30
N PRO A 405 51.11 3.07 -2.34
CA PRO A 405 51.15 4.31 -3.14
C PRO A 405 50.92 4.11 -4.66
N GLU A 406 50.97 2.85 -5.10
CA GLU A 406 50.93 2.43 -6.50
C GLU A 406 49.49 2.23 -7.02
N ASP A 407 48.49 2.15 -6.10
CA ASP A 407 47.08 1.91 -6.43
C ASP A 407 46.21 3.20 -6.42
N THR A 408 46.84 4.37 -6.33
CA THR A 408 46.13 5.66 -6.32
C THR A 408 46.10 6.30 -7.71
N GLU A 409 45.28 5.76 -8.62
CA GLU A 409 44.77 6.55 -9.75
C GLU A 409 43.69 7.53 -9.25
N VAL A 410 44.11 8.51 -8.47
CA VAL A 410 43.25 9.62 -8.03
C VAL A 410 43.16 10.63 -9.17
N GLY A 411 41.94 10.99 -9.57
CA GLY A 411 41.74 12.16 -10.42
C GLY A 411 42.41 13.40 -9.80
N CYS A 412 42.90 14.31 -10.63
CA CYS A 412 43.58 15.50 -10.13
C CYS A 412 42.58 16.63 -9.84
N TRP A 413 42.95 17.50 -8.91
CA TRP A 413 42.16 18.67 -8.50
C TRP A 413 42.63 19.98 -9.15
N THR A 414 43.39 19.91 -10.25
CA THR A 414 43.96 21.12 -10.85
C THR A 414 42.90 21.93 -11.58
N PRO A 415 42.68 23.22 -11.23
CA PRO A 415 41.64 24.04 -11.84
C PRO A 415 41.87 24.33 -13.33
N SER A 416 43.12 24.32 -13.78
CA SER A 416 43.56 24.74 -15.11
C SER A 416 43.80 23.59 -16.10
N GLY A 417 43.38 22.37 -15.76
CA GLY A 417 43.75 21.16 -16.49
C GLY A 417 45.02 20.51 -15.95
N CYS A 418 45.30 19.29 -16.40
CA CYS A 418 46.44 18.50 -15.92
C CYS A 418 47.05 17.73 -17.09
N PRO A 419 48.38 17.49 -17.08
CA PRO A 419 49.09 16.83 -18.18
C PRO A 419 48.72 15.34 -18.35
N HIS A 420 47.99 14.74 -17.40
CA HIS A 420 47.48 13.37 -17.50
C HIS A 420 46.23 13.23 -18.38
N SER A 421 45.84 14.25 -19.15
CA SER A 421 44.63 14.28 -20.00
C SER A 421 44.62 13.29 -21.18
N GLY A 422 45.51 12.29 -21.20
CA GLY A 422 45.58 11.23 -22.20
C GLY A 422 45.65 9.80 -21.64
N SER A 423 45.67 9.62 -20.32
CA SER A 423 45.62 8.28 -19.71
C SER A 423 44.17 7.80 -19.61
N LYS A 424 43.95 6.55 -20.05
CA LYS A 424 42.65 5.89 -20.19
C LYS A 424 41.80 5.95 -18.90
N GLY A 425 41.00 7.01 -18.74
CA GLY A 425 40.07 7.17 -17.61
C GLY A 425 40.45 8.20 -16.54
N HIS A 426 41.49 9.03 -16.74
CA HIS A 426 41.80 10.12 -15.82
C HIS A 426 40.76 11.25 -15.88
N VAL A 427 40.27 11.68 -14.72
CA VAL A 427 39.31 12.80 -14.59
C VAL A 427 39.98 13.98 -13.90
N CYS A 428 39.91 15.16 -14.52
CA CYS A 428 40.35 16.42 -13.92
C CYS A 428 39.19 17.08 -13.18
N TRP A 429 39.07 16.80 -11.89
CA TRP A 429 37.96 17.28 -11.05
C TRP A 429 37.91 18.80 -10.94
N GLY A 430 39.06 19.47 -10.97
CA GLY A 430 39.13 20.94 -10.92
C GLY A 430 38.37 21.60 -12.07
N LEU A 431 38.50 21.08 -13.30
CA LEU A 431 37.78 21.58 -14.47
C LEU A 431 36.27 21.31 -14.40
N VAL A 432 35.89 20.09 -13.98
CA VAL A 432 34.47 19.71 -13.85
C VAL A 432 33.76 20.58 -12.81
N ILE A 433 34.41 20.79 -11.66
CA ILE A 433 33.86 21.61 -10.58
C ILE A 433 33.84 23.09 -10.97
N SER A 434 34.87 23.61 -11.65
CA SER A 434 34.84 24.98 -12.17
C SER A 434 33.66 25.19 -13.12
N GLN A 435 33.39 24.24 -14.02
CA GLN A 435 32.23 24.32 -14.92
C GLN A 435 30.89 24.29 -14.15
N MET A 436 30.81 23.52 -13.07
CA MET A 436 29.64 23.49 -12.17
C MET A 436 29.46 24.81 -11.41
N ILE A 437 30.54 25.38 -10.85
CA ILE A 437 30.53 26.64 -10.09
C ILE A 437 30.26 27.83 -11.00
N ASP A 438 30.83 27.83 -12.20
CA ASP A 438 30.73 28.94 -13.17
C ASP A 438 29.44 28.88 -14.02
N PHE A 439 28.53 27.92 -13.74
CA PHE A 439 27.29 27.67 -14.49
C PHE A 439 27.48 27.58 -16.01
N LYS A 440 28.62 27.05 -16.46
CA LYS A 440 28.92 26.88 -17.88
C LYS A 440 28.39 25.55 -18.39
N GLY A 441 27.06 25.48 -18.56
CA GLY A 441 26.37 24.33 -19.16
C GLY A 441 25.03 24.02 -18.50
N VAL A 442 24.12 23.40 -19.25
CA VAL A 442 22.82 22.94 -18.74
C VAL A 442 23.03 21.56 -18.13
N LEU A 443 23.05 21.46 -16.79
CA LEU A 443 23.00 20.16 -16.11
C LEU A 443 21.53 19.84 -15.78
N PRO A 444 20.94 18.77 -16.34
CA PRO A 444 19.51 18.46 -16.18
C PRO A 444 19.14 17.80 -14.83
N TRP A 445 20.05 17.76 -13.85
CA TRP A 445 19.85 17.05 -12.58
C TRP A 445 20.44 17.85 -11.41
N ASP A 446 19.75 17.87 -10.26
CA ASP A 446 20.16 18.61 -9.06
C ASP A 446 21.45 18.06 -8.41
N PHE A 447 21.72 16.77 -8.59
CA PHE A 447 22.92 16.09 -8.09
C PHE A 447 23.40 15.05 -9.10
N THR A 448 24.71 15.01 -9.35
CA THR A 448 25.36 13.95 -10.15
C THR A 448 26.49 13.33 -9.34
N THR A 449 26.47 12.01 -9.18
CA THR A 449 27.57 11.23 -8.59
C THR A 449 28.28 10.42 -9.67
N SER A 450 29.61 10.30 -9.59
CA SER A 450 30.39 9.53 -10.55
C SER A 450 31.45 8.67 -9.87
N VAL A 451 31.78 7.55 -10.51
CA VAL A 451 32.82 6.61 -10.08
C VAL A 451 33.71 6.28 -11.27
N THR A 452 35.01 6.10 -11.05
CA THR A 452 35.94 5.74 -12.12
C THR A 452 35.88 4.24 -12.41
N GLN A 453 36.16 3.85 -13.65
CA GLN A 453 36.33 2.44 -14.02
C GLN A 453 37.40 1.76 -13.17
N GLY A 454 38.49 2.47 -12.85
CA GLY A 454 39.54 1.98 -11.96
C GLY A 454 39.03 1.67 -10.55
N ALA A 455 38.20 2.53 -9.96
CA ALA A 455 37.60 2.28 -8.65
C ALA A 455 36.67 1.05 -8.67
N LEU A 456 35.91 0.86 -9.74
CA LEU A 456 35.11 -0.35 -9.95
C LEU A 456 36.00 -1.59 -10.03
N ASN A 457 37.07 -1.54 -10.83
CA ASN A 457 38.01 -2.66 -10.97
C ASN A 457 38.72 -3.01 -9.66
N ALA A 458 39.15 -2.01 -8.89
CA ALA A 458 39.73 -2.23 -7.57
C ALA A 458 38.74 -2.92 -6.61
N GLN A 459 37.48 -2.51 -6.65
CA GLN A 459 36.42 -3.11 -5.83
C GLN A 459 36.14 -4.57 -6.23
N PHE A 460 36.08 -4.87 -7.53
CA PHE A 460 35.90 -6.23 -8.04
C PHE A 460 37.09 -7.13 -7.74
N ALA A 461 38.32 -6.61 -7.86
CA ALA A 461 39.51 -7.33 -7.44
C ALA A 461 39.52 -7.63 -5.94
N TRP A 462 38.99 -6.74 -5.12
CA TRP A 462 38.81 -6.98 -3.69
C TRP A 462 37.80 -8.10 -3.41
N PHE A 463 36.62 -8.06 -4.06
CA PHE A 463 35.63 -9.13 -3.91
C PHE A 463 36.19 -10.49 -4.34
N TRP A 464 36.95 -10.53 -5.43
CA TRP A 464 37.64 -11.74 -5.88
C TRP A 464 38.66 -12.25 -4.85
N LYS A 465 39.51 -11.35 -4.29
CA LYS A 465 40.49 -11.74 -3.26
C LYS A 465 39.82 -12.35 -2.03
N ARG A 466 38.68 -11.78 -1.62
CA ARG A 466 37.89 -12.33 -0.51
C ARG A 466 37.34 -13.71 -0.86
N ALA A 467 36.69 -13.86 -2.01
CA ALA A 467 36.17 -15.15 -2.48
C ALA A 467 37.27 -16.22 -2.55
N LYS A 468 38.48 -15.84 -2.97
CA LYS A 468 39.65 -16.73 -3.02
C LYS A 468 40.16 -17.11 -1.63
N ALA A 469 40.25 -16.16 -0.70
CA ALA A 469 40.67 -16.44 0.66
C ALA A 469 39.70 -17.39 1.40
N GLU A 470 38.39 -17.25 1.18
CA GLU A 470 37.38 -18.18 1.73
C GLU A 470 37.54 -19.59 1.15
N LEU A 471 37.81 -19.69 -0.16
CA LEU A 471 38.12 -20.97 -0.81
C LEU A 471 39.37 -21.64 -0.25
N ASP A 472 40.43 -20.88 0.05
CA ASP A 472 41.67 -21.44 0.58
C ASP A 472 41.50 -22.03 2.00
N VAL A 473 40.45 -21.63 2.73
CA VAL A 473 40.13 -22.11 4.09
C VAL A 473 39.21 -23.34 4.06
N LEU A 474 38.50 -23.58 2.95
CA LEU A 474 37.60 -24.72 2.79
C LEU A 474 38.40 -26.03 2.69
N LYS A 475 38.08 -26.98 3.59
CA LYS A 475 38.66 -28.34 3.59
C LYS A 475 37.90 -29.29 2.66
N ASP A 476 36.67 -28.95 2.32
CA ASP A 476 35.80 -29.71 1.43
C ASP A 476 35.15 -28.77 0.41
N ASP A 477 35.54 -28.92 -0.85
CA ASP A 477 35.12 -28.10 -1.98
C ASP A 477 33.82 -28.63 -2.63
N THR A 478 33.09 -29.57 -2.01
CA THR A 478 31.89 -30.19 -2.58
C THR A 478 30.75 -29.19 -2.80
N HIS A 479 30.62 -28.16 -1.96
CA HIS A 479 29.56 -27.15 -2.03
C HIS A 479 30.10 -25.71 -2.13
N LEU A 480 30.22 -25.20 -3.35
CA LEU A 480 30.56 -23.80 -3.59
C LEU A 480 29.30 -22.92 -3.42
N GLY A 481 29.26 -22.12 -2.37
CA GLY A 481 28.24 -21.07 -2.17
C GLY A 481 28.44 -19.80 -3.03
N PRO A 482 27.46 -18.88 -3.05
CA PRO A 482 27.49 -17.63 -3.83
C PRO A 482 28.71 -16.75 -3.56
N GLU A 483 29.25 -16.78 -2.35
CA GLU A 483 30.43 -16.03 -1.90
C GLU A 483 31.72 -16.43 -2.65
N HIS A 484 31.75 -17.64 -3.23
CA HIS A 484 32.91 -18.15 -3.96
C HIS A 484 32.87 -17.85 -5.45
N VAL A 485 31.70 -17.46 -6.00
CA VAL A 485 31.41 -17.44 -7.44
C VAL A 485 32.39 -16.61 -8.26
N LEU A 486 32.89 -15.52 -7.69
CA LEU A 486 33.83 -14.63 -8.36
C LEU A 486 35.21 -15.28 -8.55
N SER A 487 35.60 -16.20 -7.67
CA SER A 487 36.89 -16.90 -7.72
C SER A 487 36.76 -18.30 -8.34
N ARG A 488 35.70 -19.04 -8.04
CA ARG A 488 35.45 -20.37 -8.59
C ARG A 488 33.96 -20.62 -8.73
N PHE A 489 33.57 -21.20 -9.85
CA PHE A 489 32.20 -21.60 -10.12
C PHE A 489 32.15 -23.05 -10.56
N ARG A 490 31.12 -23.75 -10.11
CA ARG A 490 30.82 -25.13 -10.50
C ARG A 490 29.34 -25.24 -10.82
N TYR A 491 29.04 -25.71 -12.02
CA TYR A 491 27.72 -26.09 -12.46
C TYR A 491 27.62 -27.62 -12.48
N ILE A 492 26.65 -28.13 -11.73
CA ILE A 492 26.38 -29.57 -11.57
C ILE A 492 24.98 -29.83 -12.13
N TYR A 493 24.87 -30.84 -12.99
CA TYR A 493 23.59 -31.34 -13.48
C TYR A 493 23.47 -32.83 -13.11
N GLY A 494 22.47 -33.17 -12.29
CA GLY A 494 22.38 -34.48 -11.65
C GLY A 494 23.61 -34.74 -10.78
N GLU A 495 24.30 -35.86 -11.02
CA GLU A 495 25.55 -36.22 -10.33
C GLU A 495 26.81 -35.79 -11.10
N HIS A 496 26.66 -35.04 -12.20
CA HIS A 496 27.76 -34.71 -13.10
C HIS A 496 28.15 -33.24 -13.02
N VAL A 497 29.45 -32.98 -12.83
CA VAL A 497 30.03 -31.65 -12.99
C VAL A 497 30.15 -31.33 -14.48
N CYS A 498 29.22 -30.54 -15.00
CA CYS A 498 29.14 -30.14 -16.40
C CYS A 498 30.11 -29.00 -16.72
N PHE A 499 30.24 -28.03 -15.82
CA PHE A 499 31.20 -26.94 -15.96
C PHE A 499 31.84 -26.63 -14.61
N GLU A 500 33.14 -26.44 -14.60
CA GLU A 500 33.84 -25.94 -13.42
C GLU A 500 34.98 -25.05 -13.88
N ALA A 501 35.07 -23.85 -13.33
CA ALA A 501 36.13 -22.90 -13.65
C ALA A 501 36.58 -22.13 -12.40
N SER A 502 37.88 -21.89 -12.30
CA SER A 502 38.45 -20.84 -11.47
C SER A 502 38.73 -19.62 -12.33
N PHE A 503 38.63 -18.43 -11.75
CA PHE A 503 38.77 -17.16 -12.45
C PHE A 503 39.89 -16.32 -11.82
N LYS A 504 40.48 -15.44 -12.62
CA LYS A 504 41.21 -14.27 -12.09
C LYS A 504 40.21 -13.17 -11.74
N ALA A 505 40.71 -12.14 -11.05
CA ALA A 505 39.90 -10.96 -10.72
C ALA A 505 39.21 -10.42 -11.99
N PRO A 506 37.87 -10.28 -11.97
CA PRO A 506 37.12 -9.78 -13.12
C PRO A 506 37.40 -8.29 -13.32
N GLN A 507 37.29 -7.83 -14.58
CA GLN A 507 37.48 -6.44 -14.95
C GLN A 507 36.23 -5.86 -15.60
N ILE A 508 35.82 -4.69 -15.14
CA ILE A 508 34.82 -3.85 -15.76
C ILE A 508 35.49 -2.87 -16.73
N GLN A 509 34.89 -2.79 -17.90
CA GLN A 509 35.16 -1.77 -18.90
C GLN A 509 33.87 -0.98 -19.14
N LEU A 510 33.89 0.32 -18.83
CA LEU A 510 32.79 1.22 -19.11
C LEU A 510 32.80 1.57 -20.62
N VAL A 511 31.64 1.50 -21.26
CA VAL A 511 31.51 1.92 -22.66
C VAL A 511 31.26 3.41 -22.68
N CYS A 512 32.31 4.21 -22.89
CA CYS A 512 32.28 5.67 -22.77
C CYS A 512 31.76 6.40 -24.04
N SER A 513 30.93 5.77 -24.86
CA SER A 513 30.27 6.45 -25.98
C SER A 513 29.10 7.30 -25.49
N LYS A 514 28.82 8.42 -26.18
CA LYS A 514 27.75 9.35 -25.80
C LYS A 514 26.40 8.61 -25.76
N GLY A 515 25.70 8.70 -24.64
CA GLY A 515 24.38 8.06 -24.43
C GLY A 515 24.46 6.58 -24.01
N SER A 516 25.65 6.01 -23.87
CA SER A 516 25.83 4.64 -23.41
C SER A 516 25.34 4.45 -21.97
N ARG A 517 24.64 3.33 -21.75
CA ARG A 517 24.21 2.84 -20.43
C ARG A 517 24.76 1.44 -20.14
N THR A 518 25.85 1.06 -20.82
CA THR A 518 26.38 -0.30 -20.80
C THR A 518 27.81 -0.35 -20.27
N ALA A 519 28.12 -1.48 -19.63
CA ALA A 519 29.47 -1.83 -19.20
C ALA A 519 29.75 -3.28 -19.62
N ILE A 520 31.00 -3.57 -19.98
CA ILE A 520 31.47 -4.90 -20.33
C ILE A 520 32.17 -5.48 -19.11
N ILE A 521 31.82 -6.71 -18.74
CA ILE A 521 32.48 -7.45 -17.67
C ILE A 521 33.34 -8.54 -18.31
N HIS A 522 34.65 -8.44 -18.11
CA HIS A 522 35.64 -9.41 -18.54
C HIS A 522 35.86 -10.42 -17.42
N LEU A 523 35.47 -11.68 -17.68
CA LEU A 523 35.73 -12.82 -16.80
C LEU A 523 36.91 -13.61 -17.37
N PHE A 524 38.01 -13.67 -16.61
CA PHE A 524 39.22 -14.36 -17.04
C PHE A 524 39.25 -15.75 -16.43
N VAL A 525 38.93 -16.79 -17.22
CA VAL A 525 39.07 -18.18 -16.77
C VAL A 525 40.56 -18.49 -16.57
N GLU A 526 40.94 -18.85 -15.35
CA GLU A 526 42.30 -19.25 -15.00
C GLU A 526 42.53 -20.74 -15.25
N LYS A 527 41.58 -21.57 -14.81
CA LYS A 527 41.53 -23.01 -15.09
C LYS A 527 40.08 -23.43 -15.20
N GLY A 528 39.77 -24.43 -16.01
CA GLY A 528 38.42 -24.97 -16.04
C GLY A 528 38.33 -26.29 -16.78
N LYS A 529 37.21 -26.98 -16.55
CA LYS A 529 36.77 -28.15 -17.30
C LYS A 529 35.34 -27.92 -17.74
N LEU A 530 35.07 -28.25 -19.00
CA LEU A 530 33.74 -28.29 -19.57
C LEU A 530 33.53 -29.71 -20.08
N LYS A 531 32.47 -30.37 -19.61
CA LYS A 531 32.01 -31.61 -20.20
C LYS A 531 30.88 -31.27 -21.17
N PRO A 532 31.06 -31.47 -22.49
CA PRO A 532 29.96 -31.28 -23.44
C PRO A 532 28.85 -32.27 -23.10
N LEU A 533 27.61 -31.78 -23.12
CA LEU A 533 26.43 -32.65 -23.05
C LEU A 533 26.45 -33.50 -24.33
N LEU A 534 26.53 -34.83 -24.19
CA LEU A 534 26.48 -35.75 -25.34
C LEU A 534 25.18 -35.47 -26.14
N GLU A 535 25.32 -35.33 -27.46
CA GLU A 535 24.21 -35.11 -28.40
C GLU A 535 23.07 -36.10 -28.14
N GLY A 536 21.86 -35.57 -27.92
CA GLY A 536 20.64 -36.37 -27.77
C GLY A 536 19.84 -36.17 -26.48
N LYS A 537 20.25 -35.29 -25.56
CA LYS A 537 19.38 -34.82 -24.46
C LYS A 537 19.06 -33.35 -24.66
N THR A 538 17.83 -33.10 -25.11
CA THR A 538 17.22 -31.78 -25.26
C THR A 538 17.42 -30.93 -24.01
N GLU A 539 17.85 -29.68 -24.22
CA GLU A 539 17.91 -28.63 -23.20
C GLU A 539 16.55 -28.47 -22.49
N PRO A 540 16.50 -28.27 -21.16
CA PRO A 540 15.35 -27.65 -20.52
C PRO A 540 15.52 -26.12 -20.50
N ASP A 541 14.43 -25.44 -20.82
CA ASP A 541 14.28 -23.98 -20.88
C ASP A 541 14.85 -23.25 -19.63
N ILE A 542 15.57 -22.16 -19.91
CA ILE A 542 16.28 -21.26 -18.98
C ILE A 542 15.33 -20.44 -18.11
#